data_AF-A0A7C8ADS9-F1
#
_entry.id   AF-A0A7C8ADS9-F1
#
_cell.length_a   1.000
_cell.length_b   1.000
_cell.length_c   1.000
_cell.angle_alpha   90.00
_cell.angle_beta   90.00
_cell.angle_gamma   90.00
#
_symmetry.space_group_name_H-M   'P 1'
#
loop_
_entity.id
_entity.type
_entity.pdbx_description
1 polymer ?
#
loop_
_entity_poly.entity_id
_entity_poly.type
_entity_poly.pdbx_seq_one_letter_code
_entity_poly.pdbx_strand_id
1 'polypeptide(L)'
;MPKERFHLYLADEIVNRCAGSLPSNEIHSLPTHLRTPAFSIGAISPDIFYYDLPSFSLSSLGNALHDLMDREGISIISGWIAQTSSPLKTAHASTVLWGLGFACHFLTDALWHPVINELSGSRLVRDYIGVKRLSKIEGHRLLESELEALWLARSRTPERYDELLKDFKRDRGRLLEIASYYRRFLEFAGLSAGVSERRIVKCCLSQNFLLRLFASRMLGG
;
A
#
# COMPACT_ATOMS: atom_id res chain seq x y z
N MET A 1 -12.49 -1.35 -0.26
CA MET A 1 -12.68 -0.59 0.99
C MET A 1 -11.29 -0.23 1.48
N PRO A 2 -11.11 0.92 2.15
CA PRO A 2 -9.76 1.31 2.50
C PRO A 2 -9.20 0.37 3.57
N LYS A 3 -8.25 -0.48 3.19
CA LYS A 3 -7.38 -1.23 4.12
C LYS A 3 -5.97 -0.64 4.14
N GLU A 4 -5.74 0.40 3.35
CA GLU A 4 -4.43 0.96 3.08
C GLU A 4 -3.87 1.70 4.29
N ARG A 5 -4.68 2.12 5.27
CA ARG A 5 -4.14 2.67 6.52
C ARG A 5 -3.54 1.57 7.38
N PHE A 6 -4.08 0.35 7.31
CA PHE A 6 -3.40 -0.81 7.91
C PHE A 6 -2.04 -1.08 7.26
N HIS A 7 -1.94 -0.96 5.93
CA HIS A 7 -0.64 -1.06 5.25
C HIS A 7 0.33 0.06 5.66
N LEU A 8 -0.14 1.30 5.84
CA LEU A 8 0.67 2.40 6.39
C LEU A 8 1.14 2.11 7.82
N TYR A 9 0.26 1.51 8.64
CA TYR A 9 0.59 1.10 9.99
C TYR A 9 1.71 0.04 10.02
N LEU A 10 1.56 -1.03 9.24
CA LEU A 10 2.57 -2.07 9.17
C LEU A 10 3.90 -1.57 8.59
N ALA A 11 3.84 -0.69 7.59
CA ALA A 11 5.02 -0.03 7.05
C ALA A 11 5.78 0.76 8.13
N ASP A 12 5.07 1.53 8.96
CA ASP A 12 5.68 2.28 10.07
C ASP A 12 6.25 1.34 11.15
N GLU A 13 5.52 0.28 11.52
CA GLU A 13 6.01 -0.74 12.46
C GLU A 13 7.30 -1.42 11.98
N ILE A 14 7.39 -1.77 10.69
CA ILE A 14 8.59 -2.36 10.10
C ILE A 14 9.76 -1.39 10.18
N VAL A 15 9.56 -0.14 9.75
CA VAL A 15 10.61 0.89 9.81
C VAL A 15 11.08 1.10 11.25
N ASN A 16 10.16 1.21 12.22
CA ASN A 16 10.50 1.44 13.62
C ASN A 16 11.24 0.25 14.24
N ARG A 17 10.89 -1.00 13.89
CA ARG A 17 11.57 -2.20 14.38
C ARG A 17 12.94 -2.39 13.75
N CYS A 18 13.06 -2.19 12.43
CA CYS A 18 14.34 -2.28 11.73
C CYS A 18 15.32 -1.19 12.19
N ALA A 19 14.83 -0.02 12.60
CA ALA A 19 15.66 1.04 13.15
C ALA A 19 16.37 0.66 14.47
N GLY A 20 15.83 -0.32 15.22
CA GLY A 20 16.42 -0.79 16.48
C GLY A 20 17.28 -2.05 16.38
N SER A 21 17.35 -2.73 15.22
CA SER A 21 17.96 -4.06 15.09
C SER A 21 19.09 -4.16 14.06
N LEU A 22 19.54 -3.04 13.47
CA LEU A 22 20.65 -3.05 12.53
C LEU A 22 22.00 -3.19 13.28
N PRO A 23 22.92 -4.07 12.83
CA PRO A 23 24.23 -4.26 13.47
C PRO A 23 24.96 -2.93 13.61
N SER A 24 25.38 -2.62 14.84
CA SER A 24 25.93 -1.35 15.30
C SER A 24 27.24 -0.88 14.64
N ASN A 25 27.76 -1.63 13.66
CA ASN A 25 29.17 -1.51 13.26
C ASN A 25 29.39 -0.90 11.87
N GLU A 26 28.36 -0.62 11.07
CA GLU A 26 28.56 -0.04 9.72
C GLU A 26 27.65 1.13 9.33
N ILE A 27 26.71 1.54 10.18
CA ILE A 27 25.78 2.62 9.82
C ILE A 27 25.71 3.61 10.98
N HIS A 28 26.70 4.51 11.05
CA HIS A 28 26.53 5.76 11.78
C HIS A 28 25.34 6.50 11.15
N SER A 29 24.23 6.52 11.88
CA SER A 29 22.88 6.96 11.49
C SER A 29 22.15 6.01 10.53
N LEU A 30 21.17 5.22 11.02
CA LEU A 30 20.01 5.01 10.16
C LEU A 30 19.52 6.41 9.81
N PRO A 31 19.57 6.82 8.55
CA PRO A 31 19.16 8.16 8.24
C PRO A 31 17.65 8.21 8.48
N THR A 32 17.18 9.33 9.01
CA THR A 32 15.78 9.78 8.98
C THR A 32 15.11 9.60 7.60
N HIS A 33 15.89 9.30 6.55
CA HIS A 33 15.49 8.85 5.22
C HIS A 33 14.63 7.58 5.11
N LEU A 34 14.61 6.64 6.06
CA LEU A 34 13.66 5.50 5.99
C LEU A 34 12.24 5.87 6.43
N ARG A 35 12.07 7.03 7.09
CA ARG A 35 10.77 7.70 7.28
C ARG A 35 10.40 8.54 6.06
N THR A 36 10.73 8.07 4.87
CA THR A 36 10.44 8.78 3.64
C THR A 36 9.00 8.51 3.21
N PRO A 37 8.27 9.57 2.81
CA PRO A 37 6.95 9.42 2.18
C PRO A 37 6.94 8.40 1.04
N ALA A 38 8.05 8.22 0.32
CA ALA A 38 8.17 7.23 -0.76
C ALA A 38 7.88 5.79 -0.30
N PHE A 39 8.44 5.34 0.83
CA PHE A 39 8.19 3.98 1.34
C PHE A 39 6.72 3.79 1.74
N SER A 40 6.17 4.73 2.52
CA SER A 40 4.76 4.68 2.94
C SER A 40 3.79 4.74 1.75
N ILE A 41 4.09 5.54 0.73
CA ILE A 41 3.27 5.59 -0.49
C ILE A 41 3.41 4.29 -1.28
N GLY A 42 4.62 3.72 -1.35
CA GLY A 42 4.84 2.38 -1.89
C GLY A 42 3.94 1.34 -1.24
N ALA A 43 3.81 1.35 0.09
CA ALA A 43 3.00 0.40 0.85
C ALA A 43 1.49 0.46 0.58
N ILE A 44 0.99 1.54 -0.03
CA ILE A 44 -0.43 1.66 -0.41
C ILE A 44 -0.64 1.68 -1.93
N SER A 45 0.46 1.62 -2.70
CA SER A 45 0.46 1.75 -4.15
C SER A 45 -0.22 0.59 -4.87
N PRO A 46 -0.08 -0.70 -4.48
CA PRO A 46 -0.67 -1.78 -5.28
C PRO A 46 -2.19 -1.70 -5.50
N ASP A 47 -2.92 -1.10 -4.55
CA ASP A 47 -4.37 -0.97 -4.61
C ASP A 47 -4.88 0.24 -5.42
N ILE A 48 -4.00 1.15 -5.88
CA ILE A 48 -4.45 2.45 -6.44
C ILE A 48 -5.41 2.28 -7.63
N PHE A 49 -5.29 1.22 -8.43
CA PHE A 49 -6.09 1.05 -9.63
C PHE A 49 -7.55 0.68 -9.37
N TYR A 50 -7.87 0.21 -8.16
CA TYR A 50 -9.27 0.10 -7.72
C TYR A 50 -9.92 1.47 -7.47
N TYR A 51 -9.14 2.55 -7.48
CA TYR A 51 -9.59 3.93 -7.29
C TYR A 51 -9.64 4.75 -8.59
N ASP A 52 -9.73 4.09 -9.75
CA ASP A 52 -9.93 4.76 -11.06
C ASP A 52 -11.36 5.31 -11.22
N LEU A 53 -11.73 6.25 -10.35
CA LEU A 53 -13.08 6.81 -10.30
C LEU A 53 -13.39 7.74 -11.49
N PRO A 54 -14.64 7.75 -11.98
CA PRO A 54 -15.76 6.88 -11.59
C PRO A 54 -15.84 5.58 -12.41
N SER A 55 -14.89 5.32 -13.31
CA SER A 55 -15.01 4.28 -14.34
C SER A 55 -14.65 2.88 -13.86
N PHE A 56 -13.77 2.78 -12.86
CA PHE A 56 -13.17 1.52 -12.36
C PHE A 56 -12.53 0.65 -13.45
N SER A 57 -12.19 1.25 -14.60
CA SER A 57 -11.73 0.48 -15.77
C SER A 57 -10.30 -0.04 -15.66
N LEU A 58 -9.55 0.34 -14.61
CA LEU A 58 -8.25 -0.23 -14.26
C LEU A 58 -8.31 -1.37 -13.22
N SER A 59 -9.51 -1.80 -12.80
CA SER A 59 -9.62 -2.86 -11.78
C SER A 59 -8.96 -4.18 -12.19
N SER A 60 -8.98 -4.51 -13.49
CA SER A 60 -8.28 -5.69 -14.02
C SER A 60 -6.76 -5.59 -13.89
N LEU A 61 -6.20 -4.38 -14.02
CA LEU A 61 -4.77 -4.14 -13.77
C LEU A 61 -4.45 -4.24 -12.27
N GLY A 62 -5.36 -3.78 -11.41
CA GLY A 62 -5.27 -4.02 -9.96
C GLY A 62 -5.24 -5.51 -9.62
N ASN A 63 -6.12 -6.31 -10.23
CA ASN A 63 -6.12 -7.77 -10.06
C ASN A 63 -4.79 -8.38 -10.56
N ALA A 64 -4.35 -8.01 -11.77
CA ALA A 64 -3.11 -8.54 -12.35
C ALA A 64 -1.86 -8.20 -11.51
N LEU A 65 -1.85 -7.06 -10.81
CA LEU A 65 -0.82 -6.76 -9.82
C LEU A 65 -0.88 -7.70 -8.61
N HIS A 66 -2.07 -7.99 -8.10
CA HIS A 66 -2.25 -8.90 -6.96
C HIS A 66 -1.92 -10.36 -7.31
N ASP A 67 -2.00 -10.73 -8.59
CA ASP A 67 -1.49 -12.02 -9.06
C ASP A 67 0.04 -12.16 -8.89
N LEU A 68 0.77 -11.04 -8.69
CA LEU A 68 2.21 -11.01 -8.39
C LEU A 68 2.52 -11.11 -6.88
N MET A 69 1.57 -11.48 -6.02
CA MET A 69 1.82 -11.58 -4.58
C MET A 69 2.61 -12.82 -4.14
N ASP A 70 2.81 -13.78 -5.05
CA ASP A 70 3.54 -15.00 -4.74
C ASP A 70 5.07 -14.81 -4.74
N ARG A 71 5.82 -15.91 -4.56
CA ARG A 71 7.29 -15.86 -4.55
C ARG A 71 7.86 -15.32 -5.86
N GLU A 72 7.24 -15.62 -6.99
CA GLU A 72 7.72 -15.17 -8.30
C GLU A 72 7.55 -13.65 -8.44
N GLY A 73 6.42 -13.10 -8.01
CA GLY A 73 6.20 -11.66 -8.06
C GLY A 73 7.04 -10.86 -7.06
N ILE A 74 7.36 -11.40 -5.88
CA ILE A 74 8.38 -10.80 -5.00
C ILE A 74 9.77 -10.78 -5.67
N SER A 75 10.12 -11.83 -6.43
CA SER A 75 11.35 -11.84 -7.22
C SER A 75 11.34 -10.78 -8.33
N ILE A 76 10.20 -10.49 -8.96
CA ILE A 76 10.05 -9.39 -9.94
C ILE A 76 10.34 -8.05 -9.28
N ILE A 77 9.76 -7.77 -8.11
CA ILE A 77 10.01 -6.50 -7.40
C ILE A 77 11.49 -6.38 -7.00
N SER A 78 12.08 -7.46 -6.48
CA SER A 78 13.50 -7.50 -6.13
C SER A 78 14.39 -7.21 -7.34
N GLY A 79 14.11 -7.84 -8.49
CA GLY A 79 14.82 -7.60 -9.74
C GLY A 79 14.70 -6.15 -10.22
N TRP A 80 13.51 -5.55 -10.10
CA TRP A 80 13.29 -4.16 -10.45
C TRP A 80 14.07 -3.20 -9.52
N ILE A 81 14.06 -3.46 -8.21
CA ILE A 81 14.84 -2.70 -7.23
C ILE A 81 16.34 -2.80 -7.56
N ALA A 82 16.86 -4.00 -7.80
CA ALA A 82 18.26 -4.23 -8.12
C ALA A 82 18.69 -3.48 -9.40
N GLN A 83 17.88 -3.54 -10.46
CA GLN A 83 18.14 -2.81 -11.71
C GLN A 83 18.11 -1.29 -11.50
N THR A 84 17.27 -0.82 -10.57
CA THR A 84 17.12 0.61 -10.30
C THR A 84 18.13 1.14 -9.28
N SER A 85 18.85 0.27 -8.57
CA SER A 85 19.78 0.64 -7.48
C SER A 85 21.18 1.06 -7.97
N SER A 86 21.29 1.66 -9.16
CA SER A 86 22.60 2.09 -9.68
C SER A 86 23.29 3.08 -8.71
N PRO A 87 24.56 2.85 -8.32
CA PRO A 87 25.23 3.54 -7.21
C PRO A 87 25.52 5.04 -7.41
N LEU A 88 25.07 5.65 -8.52
CA LEU A 88 25.53 6.98 -8.95
C LEU A 88 24.50 8.12 -8.83
N LYS A 89 23.25 7.90 -8.37
CA LYS A 89 22.29 9.03 -8.22
C LYS A 89 21.37 8.90 -7.00
N THR A 90 21.28 9.97 -6.21
CA THR A 90 20.34 10.15 -5.09
C THR A 90 18.87 9.97 -5.50
N ALA A 91 18.51 10.24 -6.76
CA ALA A 91 17.18 9.96 -7.32
C ALA A 91 16.78 8.46 -7.28
N HIS A 92 17.75 7.54 -7.15
CA HIS A 92 17.47 6.11 -7.02
C HIS A 92 16.96 5.74 -5.62
N ALA A 93 17.32 6.50 -4.58
CA ALA A 93 16.93 6.19 -3.20
C ALA A 93 15.40 6.18 -3.02
N SER A 94 14.71 7.22 -3.49
CA SER A 94 13.24 7.30 -3.42
C SER A 94 12.55 6.20 -4.23
N THR A 95 13.12 5.81 -5.38
CA THR A 95 12.55 4.73 -6.20
C THR A 95 12.71 3.38 -5.49
N VAL A 96 13.88 3.11 -4.91
CA VAL A 96 14.13 1.89 -4.10
C VAL A 96 13.23 1.85 -2.89
N LEU A 97 13.11 2.95 -2.14
CA LEU A 97 12.23 3.06 -0.98
C LEU A 97 10.77 2.82 -1.34
N TRP A 98 10.30 3.40 -2.44
CA TRP A 98 8.96 3.12 -2.95
C TRP A 98 8.79 1.64 -3.30
N GLY A 99 9.77 1.02 -3.97
CA GLY A 99 9.74 -0.42 -4.28
C GLY A 99 9.70 -1.32 -3.06
N LEU A 100 10.47 -0.98 -2.02
CA LEU A 100 10.45 -1.70 -0.74
C LEU A 100 9.09 -1.57 -0.03
N GLY A 101 8.48 -0.38 -0.08
CA GLY A 101 7.11 -0.18 0.39
C GLY A 101 6.12 -1.04 -0.39
N PHE A 102 6.25 -1.08 -1.72
CA PHE A 102 5.43 -1.90 -2.60
C PHE A 102 5.55 -3.39 -2.27
N ALA A 103 6.76 -3.89 -2.05
CA ALA A 103 6.99 -5.26 -1.59
C ALA A 103 6.37 -5.53 -0.21
N CYS A 104 6.47 -4.57 0.72
CA CYS A 104 5.84 -4.67 2.04
C CYS A 104 4.33 -4.89 1.95
N HIS A 105 3.66 -4.23 0.99
CA HIS A 105 2.24 -4.44 0.74
C HIS A 105 1.95 -5.90 0.32
N PHE A 106 2.65 -6.42 -0.69
CA PHE A 106 2.43 -7.80 -1.15
C PHE A 106 2.73 -8.84 -0.08
N LEU A 107 3.82 -8.67 0.67
CA LEU A 107 4.13 -9.57 1.79
C LEU A 107 3.05 -9.53 2.86
N THR A 108 2.50 -8.34 3.15
CA THR A 108 1.37 -8.19 4.07
C THR A 108 0.16 -8.97 3.55
N ASP A 109 -0.26 -8.69 2.33
CA ASP A 109 -1.45 -9.31 1.76
C ASP A 109 -1.31 -10.83 1.61
N ALA A 110 -0.12 -11.34 1.25
CA ALA A 110 0.16 -12.76 1.12
C ALA A 110 0.01 -13.51 2.47
N LEU A 111 0.28 -12.82 3.58
CA LEU A 111 0.09 -13.36 4.93
C LEU A 111 -1.36 -13.21 5.41
N TRP A 112 -2.01 -12.08 5.12
CA TRP A 112 -3.32 -11.75 5.67
C TRP A 112 -4.49 -12.35 4.89
N HIS A 113 -4.41 -12.45 3.56
CA HIS A 113 -5.51 -12.97 2.75
C HIS A 113 -5.90 -14.41 3.14
N PRO A 114 -4.98 -15.37 3.39
CA PRO A 114 -5.36 -16.70 3.84
C PRO A 114 -6.17 -16.67 5.15
N VAL A 115 -5.72 -15.87 6.13
CA VAL A 115 -6.39 -15.72 7.43
C VAL A 115 -7.79 -15.11 7.26
N ILE A 116 -7.91 -14.05 6.46
CA ILE A 116 -9.20 -13.39 6.21
C ILE A 116 -10.14 -14.32 5.46
N ASN A 117 -9.65 -15.09 4.50
CA ASN A 117 -10.44 -16.08 3.76
C ASN A 117 -10.95 -17.19 4.68
N GLU A 118 -10.11 -17.70 5.59
CA GLU A 118 -10.51 -18.69 6.59
C GLU A 118 -11.56 -18.13 7.54
N LEU A 119 -11.33 -16.93 8.09
CA LEU A 119 -12.28 -16.26 8.98
C LEU A 119 -13.61 -15.98 8.29
N SER A 120 -13.58 -15.52 7.04
CA SER A 120 -14.78 -15.31 6.21
C SER A 120 -15.57 -16.60 5.98
N GLY A 121 -14.88 -17.74 5.94
CA GLY A 121 -15.47 -19.07 5.83
C GLY A 121 -15.95 -19.67 7.15
N SER A 122 -15.61 -19.08 8.30
CA SER A 122 -16.03 -19.58 9.61
C SER A 122 -17.55 -19.51 9.77
N ARG A 123 -18.14 -20.41 10.57
CA ARG A 123 -19.61 -20.41 10.79
C ARG A 123 -20.09 -19.08 11.39
N LEU A 124 -19.38 -18.58 12.40
CA LEU A 124 -19.77 -17.36 13.13
C LEU A 124 -19.81 -16.13 12.20
N VAL A 125 -18.80 -15.97 11.35
CA VAL A 125 -18.75 -14.88 10.39
C VAL A 125 -19.74 -15.09 9.24
N ARG A 126 -19.92 -16.31 8.74
CA ARG A 126 -20.94 -16.61 7.71
C ARG A 126 -22.35 -16.33 8.19
N ASP A 127 -22.67 -16.65 9.45
CA ASP A 127 -23.98 -16.37 10.02
C ASP A 127 -24.21 -14.83 10.09
N TYR A 128 -23.20 -14.07 10.51
CA TYR A 128 -23.26 -12.60 10.52
C TYR A 128 -23.38 -11.99 9.10
N ILE A 129 -22.53 -12.42 8.16
CA ILE A 129 -22.57 -12.03 6.74
C ILE A 129 -23.93 -12.36 6.12
N GLY A 130 -24.47 -13.55 6.41
CA GLY A 130 -25.76 -14.02 5.92
C GLY A 130 -26.92 -13.19 6.44
N VAL A 131 -26.92 -12.83 7.73
CA VAL A 131 -27.88 -11.88 8.32
C VAL A 131 -27.82 -10.52 7.61
N LYS A 132 -26.62 -10.06 7.24
CA LYS A 132 -26.41 -8.81 6.50
C LYS A 132 -26.58 -8.93 4.98
N ARG A 133 -26.83 -10.13 4.45
CA ARG A 133 -26.96 -10.45 3.02
C ARG A 133 -25.76 -9.99 2.17
N LEU A 134 -24.56 -10.04 2.74
CA LEU A 134 -23.33 -9.65 2.05
C LEU A 134 -22.85 -10.81 1.15
N SER A 135 -22.35 -10.49 -0.04
CA SER A 135 -21.61 -11.44 -0.87
C SER A 135 -20.29 -11.85 -0.20
N LYS A 136 -19.65 -12.92 -0.70
CA LYS A 136 -18.34 -13.37 -0.20
C LYS A 136 -17.28 -12.25 -0.26
N ILE A 137 -17.28 -11.48 -1.35
CA ILE A 137 -16.33 -10.37 -1.56
C ILE A 137 -16.62 -9.22 -0.59
N GLU A 138 -17.89 -8.90 -0.35
CA GLU A 138 -18.28 -7.86 0.61
C GLU A 138 -17.95 -8.29 2.06
N GLY A 139 -18.16 -9.56 2.39
CA GLY A 139 -17.77 -10.14 3.67
C GLY A 139 -16.25 -10.06 3.92
N HIS A 140 -15.45 -10.43 2.91
CA HIS A 140 -13.98 -10.29 2.96
C HIS A 140 -13.57 -8.84 3.22
N ARG A 141 -14.11 -7.89 2.44
CA ARG A 141 -13.82 -6.45 2.59
C ARG A 141 -14.27 -5.89 3.94
N LEU A 142 -15.37 -6.39 4.48
CA LEU A 142 -15.83 -6.02 5.81
C LEU A 142 -14.80 -6.47 6.87
N LEU A 143 -14.36 -7.72 6.82
CA LEU A 143 -13.33 -8.21 7.75
C LEU A 143 -12.02 -7.43 7.64
N GLU A 144 -11.56 -7.13 6.43
CA GLU A 144 -10.38 -6.26 6.22
C GLU A 144 -10.56 -4.91 6.92
N SER A 145 -11.75 -4.32 6.83
CA SER A 145 -12.06 -3.01 7.41
C SER A 145 -12.17 -3.04 8.93
N GLU A 146 -12.78 -4.08 9.49
CA GLU A 146 -12.86 -4.29 10.94
C GLU A 146 -11.48 -4.55 11.55
N LEU A 147 -10.64 -5.33 10.85
CA LEU A 147 -9.25 -5.54 11.27
C LEU A 147 -8.45 -4.24 11.19
N GLU A 148 -8.55 -3.47 10.11
CA GLU A 148 -7.93 -2.14 10.02
C GLU A 148 -8.36 -1.26 11.21
N ALA A 149 -9.66 -1.19 11.49
CA ALA A 149 -10.19 -0.40 12.60
C ALA A 149 -9.59 -0.83 13.95
N LEU A 150 -9.55 -2.13 14.21
CA LEU A 150 -8.99 -2.70 15.44
C LEU A 150 -7.50 -2.36 15.59
N TRP A 151 -6.72 -2.45 14.52
CA TRP A 151 -5.29 -2.14 14.54
C TRP A 151 -5.01 -0.65 14.67
N LEU A 152 -5.75 0.19 13.94
CA LEU A 152 -5.63 1.64 14.07
C LEU A 152 -5.99 2.12 15.48
N ALA A 153 -7.00 1.53 16.11
CA ALA A 153 -7.34 1.84 17.51
C ALA A 153 -6.23 1.46 18.51
N ARG A 154 -5.32 0.55 18.13
CA ARG A 154 -4.13 0.18 18.92
C ARG A 154 -2.87 0.95 18.53
N SER A 155 -2.89 1.64 17.38
CA SER A 155 -1.77 2.49 16.97
C SER A 155 -1.66 3.66 17.93
N ARG A 156 -0.42 4.03 18.28
CA ARG A 156 -0.16 5.18 19.17
C ARG A 156 -0.41 6.51 18.47
N THR A 157 -0.41 6.55 17.14
CA THR A 157 -0.45 7.79 16.35
C THR A 157 -1.18 7.60 15.01
N PRO A 158 -2.45 7.16 14.97
CA PRO A 158 -3.19 6.98 13.73
C PRO A 158 -3.37 8.28 12.94
N GLU A 159 -3.37 9.44 13.60
CA GLU A 159 -3.53 10.77 13.00
C GLU A 159 -2.36 11.13 12.05
N ARG A 160 -1.17 10.53 12.28
CA ARG A 160 0.01 10.77 11.43
C ARG A 160 -0.20 10.25 10.01
N TYR A 161 -1.05 9.24 9.81
CA TYR A 161 -1.39 8.77 8.47
C TYR A 161 -2.25 9.80 7.72
N ASP A 162 -3.13 10.52 8.41
CA ASP A 162 -3.91 11.60 7.81
C ASP A 162 -3.02 12.80 7.43
N GLU A 163 -2.01 13.12 8.25
CA GLU A 163 -1.01 14.15 7.93
C GLU A 163 -0.20 13.74 6.70
N LEU A 164 0.32 12.51 6.66
CA LEU A 164 1.03 11.96 5.51
C LEU A 164 0.18 12.08 4.22
N LEU A 165 -1.10 11.70 4.29
CA LEU A 165 -2.01 11.79 3.15
C LEU A 165 -2.31 13.25 2.77
N LYS A 166 -2.45 14.18 3.73
CA LYS A 166 -2.60 15.62 3.44
C LYS A 166 -1.40 16.17 2.69
N ASP A 167 -0.20 15.84 3.13
CA ASP A 167 1.04 16.32 2.53
C ASP A 167 1.25 15.73 1.14
N PHE A 168 0.92 14.46 0.94
CA PHE A 168 0.98 13.82 -0.37
C PHE A 168 0.10 14.53 -1.42
N LYS A 169 -1.08 15.03 -1.03
CA LYS A 169 -1.95 15.79 -1.94
C LYS A 169 -1.37 17.15 -2.35
N ARG A 170 -0.55 17.78 -1.48
CA ARG A 170 -0.03 19.14 -1.68
C ARG A 170 1.15 19.18 -2.65
N ASP A 171 1.91 18.09 -2.77
CA ASP A 171 3.11 18.03 -3.60
C ASP A 171 2.84 17.34 -4.95
N ARG A 172 2.48 18.15 -5.95
CA ARG A 172 2.23 17.65 -7.31
C ARG A 172 3.49 17.08 -7.98
N GLY A 173 4.67 17.61 -7.64
CA GLY A 173 5.94 17.11 -8.19
C GLY A 173 6.20 15.69 -7.74
N ARG A 174 6.05 15.43 -6.44
CA ARG A 174 6.18 14.10 -5.84
C ARG A 174 5.15 13.10 -6.37
N LEU A 175 3.91 13.53 -6.58
CA LEU A 175 2.87 12.69 -7.20
C LEU A 175 3.28 12.21 -8.59
N LEU A 176 3.82 13.10 -9.42
CA LEU A 176 4.29 12.75 -10.77
C LEU A 176 5.52 11.84 -10.71
N GLU A 177 6.44 12.10 -9.78
CA GLU A 177 7.61 11.26 -9.54
C GLU A 177 7.20 9.82 -9.18
N ILE A 178 6.30 9.64 -8.22
CA ILE A 178 5.78 8.32 -7.84
C ILE A 178 5.04 7.65 -8.99
N ALA A 179 4.23 8.41 -9.74
CA ALA A 179 3.57 7.88 -10.92
C ALA A 179 4.56 7.38 -11.97
N SER A 180 5.71 8.05 -12.11
CA SER A 180 6.80 7.59 -12.98
C SER A 180 7.46 6.31 -12.47
N TYR A 181 7.63 6.17 -11.15
CA TYR A 181 8.17 4.94 -10.55
C TYR A 181 7.24 3.75 -10.84
N TYR A 182 5.96 3.96 -10.57
CA TYR A 182 4.91 2.97 -10.78
C TYR A 182 4.84 2.55 -12.24
N ARG A 183 4.80 3.52 -13.17
CA ARG A 183 4.76 3.21 -14.60
C ARG A 183 5.96 2.37 -15.05
N ARG A 184 7.17 2.73 -14.62
CA ARG A 184 8.39 1.96 -14.93
C ARG A 184 8.33 0.55 -14.35
N PHE A 185 7.78 0.38 -13.15
CA PHE A 185 7.55 -0.95 -12.58
C PHE A 185 6.56 -1.77 -13.40
N LEU A 186 5.43 -1.18 -13.82
CA LEU A 186 4.45 -1.87 -14.67
C LEU A 186 5.03 -2.31 -16.01
N GLU A 187 5.86 -1.45 -16.62
CA GLU A 187 6.60 -1.79 -17.83
C GLU A 187 7.57 -2.96 -17.59
N PHE A 188 8.33 -2.91 -16.49
CA PHE A 188 9.24 -3.99 -16.10
C PHE A 188 8.52 -5.32 -15.85
N ALA A 189 7.38 -5.28 -15.16
CA ALA A 189 6.59 -6.46 -14.83
C ALA A 189 5.77 -7.01 -16.01
N GLY A 190 5.85 -6.39 -17.21
CA GLY A 190 5.05 -6.80 -18.36
C GLY A 190 3.55 -6.50 -18.22
N LEU A 191 3.17 -5.62 -17.30
CA LEU A 191 1.79 -5.23 -17.00
C LEU A 191 1.39 -3.88 -17.63
N SER A 192 2.17 -3.38 -18.58
CA SER A 192 1.93 -2.06 -19.18
C SER A 192 0.68 -2.05 -20.06
N ALA A 193 -0.46 -1.69 -19.47
CA ALA A 193 -1.73 -1.50 -20.16
C ALA A 193 -1.85 -0.09 -20.80
N GLY A 194 -0.73 0.54 -21.16
CA GLY A 194 -0.73 1.92 -21.69
C GLY A 194 -1.22 2.97 -20.69
N VAL A 195 -1.13 2.69 -19.39
CA VAL A 195 -1.59 3.59 -18.33
C VAL A 195 -0.63 4.79 -18.20
N SER A 196 -1.14 5.98 -18.47
CA SER A 196 -0.35 7.21 -18.32
C SER A 196 -0.10 7.60 -16.86
N GLU A 197 1.01 8.29 -16.60
CA GLU A 197 1.34 8.84 -15.28
C GLU A 197 0.23 9.76 -14.75
N ARG A 198 -0.42 10.53 -15.62
CA ARG A 198 -1.58 11.38 -15.24
C ARG A 198 -2.73 10.54 -14.68
N ARG A 199 -2.98 9.37 -15.25
CA ARG A 199 -4.03 8.46 -14.80
C ARG A 199 -3.66 7.80 -13.48
N ILE A 200 -2.40 7.42 -13.30
CA ILE A 200 -1.87 6.94 -12.01
C ILE A 200 -2.05 8.03 -10.92
N VAL A 201 -1.64 9.27 -11.18
CA VAL A 201 -1.84 10.39 -10.25
C VAL A 201 -3.31 10.57 -9.89
N LYS A 202 -4.21 10.49 -10.87
CA LYS A 202 -5.66 10.58 -10.62
C LYS A 202 -6.11 9.47 -9.65
N CYS A 203 -5.68 8.22 -9.88
CA CYS A 203 -5.99 7.10 -9.00
C CYS A 203 -5.45 7.32 -7.58
N CYS A 204 -4.19 7.76 -7.43
CA CYS A 204 -3.60 8.10 -6.14
C CYS A 204 -4.38 9.21 -5.40
N LEU A 205 -4.82 10.25 -6.11
CA LEU A 205 -5.63 11.32 -5.53
C LEU A 205 -7.00 10.83 -5.09
N SER A 206 -7.64 9.94 -5.87
CA SER A 206 -8.91 9.31 -5.54
C SER A 206 -8.78 8.39 -4.32
N GLN A 207 -7.73 7.57 -4.26
CA GLN A 207 -7.41 6.74 -3.10
C GLN A 207 -7.21 7.59 -1.85
N ASN A 208 -6.34 8.61 -1.93
CA ASN A 208 -6.09 9.52 -0.82
C ASN A 208 -7.36 10.23 -0.33
N PHE A 209 -8.19 10.73 -1.25
CA PHE A 209 -9.46 11.35 -0.89
C PHE A 209 -10.37 10.39 -0.12
N LEU A 210 -10.55 9.16 -0.61
CA LEU A 210 -11.39 8.17 0.05
C LEU A 210 -10.81 7.73 1.40
N LEU A 211 -9.51 7.44 1.48
CA LEU A 211 -8.85 7.09 2.74
C LEU A 211 -9.11 8.13 3.83
N ARG A 212 -8.97 9.41 3.49
CA ARG A 212 -9.20 10.51 4.43
C ARG A 212 -10.68 10.69 4.79
N LEU A 213 -11.57 10.53 3.81
CA LEU A 213 -13.02 10.62 4.06
C LEU A 213 -13.46 9.56 5.09
N PHE A 214 -12.97 8.33 4.95
CA PHE A 214 -13.28 7.25 5.89
C PHE A 214 -12.54 7.38 7.22
N ALA A 215 -11.33 7.97 7.25
CA ALA A 215 -10.62 8.26 8.50
C ALA A 215 -11.35 9.29 9.37
N SER A 216 -11.80 10.40 8.77
CA SER A 216 -12.51 11.46 9.51
C SER A 216 -13.84 11.04 10.13
N ARG A 217 -14.46 9.97 9.61
CA ARG A 217 -15.73 9.43 10.12
C ARG A 217 -15.56 8.39 11.23
N MET A 218 -14.33 7.88 11.42
CA MET A 218 -14.01 6.87 12.43
C MET A 218 -13.43 7.48 13.70
N LEU A 219 -12.80 8.67 13.61
CA LEU A 219 -12.05 9.32 14.69
C LEU A 219 -12.76 10.55 15.31
N GLY A 220 -13.97 10.88 14.87
CA GLY A 220 -14.80 11.93 15.48
C GLY A 220 -16.25 11.46 15.53
N GLY A 221 -17.00 11.65 16.61
CA GLY A 221 -16.88 12.77 17.55
C GLY A 221 -17.99 13.77 17.28
#